data_AF-A0A9X1CC05-F1
#
_entry.id   AF-A0A9X1CC05-F1
#
_cell.length_a   1.000
_cell.length_b   1.000
_cell.length_c   1.000
_cell.angle_alpha   90.00
_cell.angle_beta   90.00
_cell.angle_gamma   90.00
#
_symmetry.space_group_name_H-M   'P 1'
#
loop_
_entity.id
_entity.type
_entity.pdbx_description
1 polymer ?
#
loop_
_entity_poly.entity_id
_entity_poly.type
_entity_poly.pdbx_seq_one_letter_code
_entity_poly.pdbx_strand_id
1 'polypeptide(L)' 'MADFLAPIIDFVAGILELIYRFVFGAILWVIIFLRDLLLQTGIVDSVITATVIPIVVLLGIFLVLVGWIWGPIRRTYGSD' A
#
# COMPACT_ATOMS: atom_id res chain seq x y z
N MET A 1 -3.82 35.81 2.73
CA MET A 1 -3.45 34.62 3.57
C MET A 1 -3.41 33.34 2.72
N ALA A 2 -4.42 33.06 1.89
CA ALA A 2 -4.40 31.91 0.99
C ALA A 2 -3.21 31.92 -0.01
N ASP A 3 -2.87 33.09 -0.55
CA ASP A 3 -1.77 33.23 -1.53
C ASP A 3 -0.37 33.03 -0.93
N PHE A 4 -0.22 33.20 0.39
CA PHE A 4 1.05 33.02 1.08
C PHE A 4 1.34 31.54 1.38
N LEU A 5 0.29 30.74 1.57
CA LEU A 5 0.40 29.30 1.83
C LEU A 5 0.40 28.46 0.55
N ALA A 6 -0.08 29.00 -0.57
CA ALA A 6 -0.11 28.34 -1.88
C ALA A 6 1.24 27.69 -2.30
N PRO A 7 2.39 28.40 -2.27
CA PRO A 7 3.67 27.79 -2.67
C PRO A 7 4.14 26.66 -1.74
N ILE A 8 3.77 26.70 -0.46
CA ILE A 8 4.08 25.63 0.50
C ILE A 8 3.23 24.41 0.21
N ILE A 9 1.94 24.60 -0.09
CA ILE A 9 1.02 23.52 -0.45
C ILE A 9 1.47 22.87 -1.77
N ASP A 10 1.85 23.64 -2.78
CA ASP A 10 2.34 23.12 -4.06
C ASP A 10 3.65 22.32 -3.90
N PHE A 11 4.57 22.80 -3.05
CA PHE A 11 5.80 22.07 -2.74
C PHE A 11 5.53 20.75 -2.03
N VAL A 12 4.64 20.75 -1.02
CA VAL A 12 4.23 19.54 -0.31
C VAL A 12 3.52 18.56 -1.25
N ALA A 13 2.62 19.05 -2.10
CA ALA A 13 1.92 18.24 -3.09
C ALA A 13 2.89 17.57 -4.08
N GLY A 14 3.91 18.29 -4.56
CA GLY A 14 4.92 17.75 -5.47
C GLY A 14 5.75 16.61 -4.85
N ILE A 15 6.14 16.75 -3.58
CA ILE A 15 6.86 15.67 -2.86
C ILE A 15 5.95 14.47 -2.63
N LEU A 16 4.70 14.71 -2.21
CA LEU A 16 3.73 13.64 -1.99
C LEU A 16 3.40 12.90 -3.28
N GLU A 17 3.33 13.58 -4.43
CA GLU A 17 3.11 12.93 -5.73
C GLU A 17 4.25 11.97 -6.08
N LEU A 18 5.51 12.39 -5.87
CA LEU A 18 6.67 11.55 -6.13
C LEU A 18 6.65 10.29 -5.26
N ILE A 19 6.37 10.45 -3.96
CA ILE A 19 6.26 9.34 -3.01
C ILE A 19 5.12 8.41 -3.44
N TYR A 20 3.95 8.96 -3.77
CA TYR A 20 2.79 8.19 -4.19
C TYR A 20 3.08 7.37 -5.45
N ARG A 21 3.67 7.99 -6.48
CA ARG A 21 4.06 7.28 -7.71
C ARG A 21 5.03 6.15 -7.44
N PHE A 22 6.03 6.40 -6.59
CA PHE A 22 7.01 5.39 -6.22
C PHE A 22 6.36 4.21 -5.48
N VAL A 23 5.52 4.50 -4.47
CA VAL A 23 4.82 3.49 -3.68
C VAL A 23 3.87 2.66 -4.55
N PHE A 24 3.05 3.32 -5.38
CA PHE A 24 2.14 2.61 -6.29
C PHE A 24 2.90 1.78 -7.33
N GLY A 25 3.98 2.32 -7.90
CA GLY A 25 4.83 1.58 -8.83
C GLY A 25 5.45 0.34 -8.19
N ALA A 26 5.96 0.46 -6.96
CA ALA A 26 6.53 -0.66 -6.21
C ALA A 26 5.48 -1.73 -5.90
N ILE A 27 4.28 -1.34 -5.46
CA ILE A 27 3.19 -2.30 -5.17
C ILE A 27 2.78 -3.06 -6.42
N LEU A 28 2.58 -2.35 -7.55
CA LEU A 28 2.25 -2.99 -8.82
C LEU A 28 3.34 -3.95 -9.28
N TRP A 29 4.61 -3.56 -9.12
CA TRP A 29 5.74 -4.42 -9.43
C TRP A 29 5.73 -5.70 -8.61
N VAL A 30 5.48 -5.61 -7.29
CA VAL A 30 5.37 -6.78 -6.40
C VAL A 30 4.21 -7.69 -6.83
N ILE A 31 3.05 -7.12 -7.20
CA ILE A 31 1.91 -7.90 -7.67
C ILE A 31 2.27 -8.68 -8.94
N ILE A 32 2.89 -8.01 -9.92
CA ILE A 32 3.28 -8.64 -11.19
C ILE A 32 4.32 -9.73 -10.94
N PHE A 33 5.33 -9.45 -10.11
CA PHE A 33 6.36 -10.42 -9.75
C PHE A 33 5.77 -11.69 -9.14
N LEU A 34 4.88 -11.54 -8.15
CA LEU A 34 4.23 -12.67 -7.50
C LEU A 34 3.28 -13.42 -8.45
N ARG A 35 2.52 -12.70 -9.29
CA ARG A 35 1.67 -13.31 -10.32
C ARG A 35 2.48 -14.20 -11.24
N ASP A 36 3.57 -13.67 -11.78
CA ASP A 36 4.41 -14.38 -12.74
C ASP A 36 5.08 -15.59 -12.08
N LEU A 37 5.49 -15.46 -10.81
CA LEU A 37 6.01 -16.59 -10.02
C LEU A 37 4.96 -17.69 -9.81
N LEU A 38 3.70 -17.33 -9.50
CA LEU A 38 2.60 -18.30 -9.33
C LEU A 38 2.26 -19.03 -10.64
N LEU A 39 2.32 -18.33 -11.77
CA LEU A 39 2.09 -18.92 -13.08
C LEU A 39 3.26 -19.83 -13.51
N GLN A 40 4.51 -19.40 -13.28
CA GLN A 40 5.70 -20.18 -13.65
C GLN A 40 5.85 -21.46 -12.83
N THR A 41 5.47 -21.43 -11.55
CA THR A 41 5.53 -22.59 -10.65
C THR A 41 4.41 -23.60 -10.87
N GLY A 42 3.40 -23.26 -11.69
CA GLY A 42 2.23 -24.11 -11.90
C GLY A 42 1.33 -24.25 -10.66
N ILE A 43 1.45 -23.34 -9.68
CA ILE A 43 0.56 -23.33 -8.51
C ILE A 43 -0.85 -22.92 -8.93
N VAL A 44 -0.97 -22.09 -9.97
CA VAL A 44 -2.23 -21.55 -10.47
C VAL A 44 -2.24 -21.54 -12.00
N ASP A 45 -3.29 -22.09 -12.61
CA ASP A 45 -3.40 -22.18 -14.08
C ASP A 45 -4.10 -20.97 -14.74
N SER A 46 -4.68 -20.08 -13.92
CA SER A 46 -5.44 -18.91 -14.38
C SER A 46 -4.70 -17.61 -14.05
N VAL A 47 -4.48 -16.78 -15.07
CA VAL A 47 -3.88 -15.43 -14.94
C VAL A 47 -4.65 -14.55 -13.95
N ILE A 48 -5.98 -14.69 -13.93
CA ILE A 48 -6.86 -13.92 -13.03
C ILE A 48 -6.55 -14.33 -11.59
N THR A 49 -6.58 -15.64 -11.31
CA THR A 49 -6.35 -16.17 -9.97
C THR A 49 -4.93 -15.85 -9.47
N ALA A 50 -3.93 -15.96 -10.35
CA ALA A 50 -2.55 -15.60 -10.04
C ALA A 50 -2.36 -14.10 -9.74
N THR A 51 -3.25 -13.23 -10.22
CA THR A 51 -3.22 -11.78 -9.94
C THR A 51 -3.95 -11.45 -8.64
N VAL A 52 -5.09 -12.11 -8.38
CA VAL A 52 -5.92 -11.85 -7.20
C VAL A 52 -5.21 -12.28 -5.91
N ILE A 53 -4.48 -13.40 -5.91
CA ILE A 53 -3.78 -13.89 -4.71
C ILE A 53 -2.79 -12.86 -4.14
N PRO A 54 -1.84 -12.31 -4.91
CA PRO A 54 -0.93 -11.26 -4.44
C PRO A 54 -1.66 -10.04 -3.87
N ILE A 55 -2.77 -9.61 -4.50
CA ILE A 55 -3.57 -8.47 -4.04
C ILE A 55 -4.17 -8.76 -2.66
N VAL A 56 -4.76 -9.94 -2.47
CA VAL A 56 -5.37 -10.35 -1.19
C VAL A 56 -4.30 -10.46 -0.09
N VAL A 57 -3.13 -11.02 -0.42
CA VAL A 57 -2.00 -11.13 0.52
C VAL A 57 -1.51 -9.75 0.95
N LEU A 58 -1.30 -8.83 0.00
CA LEU A 58 -0.88 -7.46 0.28
C LEU A 58 -1.91 -6.70 1.11
N LEU A 59 -3.21 -6.87 0.81
CA LEU A 59 -4.29 -6.30 1.60
C LEU A 59 -4.29 -6.85 3.03
N GLY A 60 -4.07 -8.16 3.20
CA GLY A 60 -3.95 -8.78 4.51
C GLY A 60 -2.80 -8.21 5.33
N ILE A 61 -1.61 -8.08 4.72
CA ILE A 61 -0.45 -7.45 5.36
C ILE A 61 -0.77 -6.01 5.75
N PHE A 62 -1.39 -5.24 4.84
CA PHE A 62 -1.79 -3.87 5.11
C PHE A 62 -2.74 -3.76 6.31
N LEU A 63 -3.77 -4.60 6.38
CA LEU A 63 -4.72 -4.62 7.50
C LEU A 63 -4.04 -4.99 8.83
N VAL A 64 -3.09 -5.94 8.80
CA VAL A 64 -2.30 -6.31 9.98
C VAL A 64 -1.42 -5.14 10.45
N LEU A 65 -0.74 -4.46 9.52
CA LEU A 65 0.08 -3.29 9.84
C LEU A 65 -0.77 -2.15 10.42
N VAL A 66 -1.90 -1.83 9.80
CA VAL A 66 -2.84 -0.82 10.29
C VAL A 66 -3.36 -1.19 11.67
N GLY A 67 -3.79 -2.44 11.86
CA GLY A 67 -4.25 -2.96 13.14
C GLY A 67 -3.16 -2.93 14.22
N TRP A 68 -1.89 -3.14 13.85
CA TRP A 68 -0.77 -3.07 14.78
C TRP A 68 -0.34 -1.63 15.12
N ILE A 69 -0.51 -0.67 14.21
CA ILE A 69 -0.23 0.74 14.51
C ILE A 69 -1.37 1.36 15.33
N TRP A 70 -2.63 1.03 15.02
CA TRP A 70 -3.81 1.59 15.70
C TRP A 70 -4.22 0.80 16.96
N GLY A 71 -3.85 -0.46 17.08
CA GLY A 71 -4.12 -1.31 18.24
C GLY A 71 -3.51 -0.80 19.56
N PRO A 72 -2.24 -0.37 19.58
CA PRO A 72 -1.60 0.25 20.74
C PRO A 72 -2.27 1.57 21.15
N ILE A 73 -2.77 2.35 20.19
CA ILE A 73 -3.48 3.62 20.46
C ILE A 73 -4.75 3.35 21.30
N ARG A 74 -5.45 2.22 21.07
CA ARG A 74 -6.57 1.81 21.94
C ARG A 74 -6.15 1.39 23.34
N ARG A 75 -4.93 0.88 23.54
CA ARG A 75 -4.43 0.52 24.87
C ARG A 75 -4.00 1.73 25.70
N THR A 76 -3.59 2.84 25.07
CA THR A 76 -3.18 4.05 25.78
C THR A 76 -4.32 4.97 26.19
N TYR A 77 -5.52 4.83 25.59
CA TYR A 77 -6.70 5.65 25.90
C TYR A 77 -7.89 4.87 26.46
N GLY A 78 -7.75 3.55 26.65
CA GLY A 78 -8.81 2.67 27.14
C GLY A 78 -8.55 2.07 28.52
N SER A 79 -7.59 2.61 29.26
CA SER A 79 -7.35 2.26 30.66
C SER A 79 -7.72 3.43 31.56
N ASP A 80 -9.01 3.72 31.64
CA ASP A 80 -9.68 4.36 32.77
C ASP A 80 -11.09 3.76 32.88
#